data_AF-A0A812S0Y1-F1
#
_entry.id   AF-A0A812S0Y1-F1
#
_cell.length_a   1.000
_cell.length_b   1.000
_cell.length_c   1.000
_cell.angle_alpha   90.00
_cell.angle_beta   90.00
_cell.angle_gamma   90.00
#
_symmetry.space_group_name_H-M   'P 1'
#
loop_
_entity.id
_entity.type
_entity.pdbx_description
1 polymer ?
#
loop_
_entity_poly.entity_id
_entity_poly.type
_entity_poly.pdbx_seq_one_letter_code
_entity_poly.pdbx_strand_id
1 'polypeptide(L)'
;MSVRSLPAAPADNHAFVVQVAVGKSHAMLLTDEGVIYSWGTDNEHGQLGRACHNQDKMLKPAPIIGGIKQEIVVQIACGLNHCLALTQRGALFAWGNNKAGQLGVDGFSAAAPASELAVTAPTPVKHFEGQESSFCARSCSCGPESSACVTVRGEVYVWGAISYYILGAQKKYEKGETCTVPVCIKTLPRELYMEDAGPDQVSVYKDTLACNVAKLNIEDDMASLITSLKSRSSQLVSVRRMKRADAADRPSRNQDDFDVEELRQLNNDFQKQKKELENQMDDLQKQLSTYRLELARMKRELTVCDQQDAALTETARNLEARKDQEGDTAATRRTLETKLHDISHFKSSNQRKRLQLLNSRDETERKLVHLTQDLTLAMNRQQQART
;
A
#
# COMPACT_ATOMS: atom_id res chain seq x y z
N MET A 1 -13.75 -33.16 -35.13
CA MET A 1 -13.31 -31.88 -34.52
C MET A 1 -14.55 -31.19 -33.97
N SER A 2 -14.76 -31.24 -32.65
CA SER A 2 -15.94 -30.66 -32.00
C SER A 2 -15.67 -29.20 -31.69
N VAL A 3 -16.46 -28.31 -32.29
CA VAL A 3 -16.43 -26.87 -32.03
C VAL A 3 -16.95 -26.66 -30.61
N ARG A 4 -16.06 -26.38 -29.66
CA ARG A 4 -16.46 -25.93 -28.31
C ARG A 4 -17.23 -24.63 -28.48
N SER A 5 -18.53 -24.68 -28.16
CA SER A 5 -19.38 -23.50 -28.06
C SER A 5 -18.80 -22.53 -27.03
N LEU A 6 -18.69 -21.26 -27.41
CA LEU A 6 -18.28 -20.15 -26.56
C LEU A 6 -19.14 -20.08 -25.29
N PRO A 7 -18.57 -19.71 -24.12
CA PRO A 7 -19.37 -19.44 -22.94
C PRO A 7 -20.34 -18.29 -23.23
N ALA A 8 -21.60 -18.46 -22.81
CA ALA A 8 -22.63 -17.43 -22.89
C ALA A 8 -22.16 -16.15 -22.20
N ALA A 9 -22.60 -14.98 -22.71
CA ALA A 9 -22.31 -13.68 -22.12
C ALA A 9 -22.58 -13.69 -20.60
N PRO A 10 -21.74 -13.02 -19.78
CA PRO A 10 -21.96 -12.94 -18.34
C PRO A 10 -23.37 -12.40 -18.08
N ALA A 11 -24.13 -13.10 -17.24
CA ALA A 11 -25.46 -12.67 -16.86
C ALA A 11 -25.36 -11.30 -16.18
N ASP A 12 -26.12 -10.30 -16.65
CA ASP A 12 -26.19 -8.92 -16.13
C ASP A 12 -26.73 -8.89 -14.68
N ASN A 13 -25.94 -9.39 -13.72
CA ASN A 13 -26.33 -9.51 -12.32
C ASN A 13 -25.19 -9.01 -11.43
N HIS A 14 -24.71 -7.79 -11.74
CA HIS A 14 -23.74 -7.02 -10.95
C HIS A 14 -24.32 -6.68 -9.57
N ALA A 15 -24.28 -7.65 -8.66
CA ALA A 15 -25.00 -7.58 -7.39
C ALA A 15 -24.33 -6.64 -6.40
N PHE A 16 -23.00 -6.47 -6.50
CA PHE A 16 -22.24 -5.68 -5.54
C PHE A 16 -21.17 -4.79 -6.19
N VAL A 17 -21.01 -3.60 -5.62
CA VAL A 17 -19.89 -2.70 -5.91
C VAL A 17 -18.80 -2.97 -4.87
N VAL A 18 -17.59 -3.29 -5.33
CA VAL A 18 -16.45 -3.63 -4.47
C VAL A 18 -15.42 -2.53 -4.34
N GLN A 19 -15.35 -1.63 -5.32
CA GLN A 19 -14.45 -0.49 -5.29
C GLN A 19 -15.05 0.68 -6.07
N VAL A 20 -14.77 1.90 -5.61
CA VAL A 20 -15.05 3.14 -6.33
C VAL A 20 -13.74 3.93 -6.42
N ALA A 21 -13.49 4.53 -7.57
CA ALA A 21 -12.39 5.46 -7.79
C ALA A 21 -12.93 6.75 -8.43
N VAL A 22 -12.41 7.90 -8.02
CA VAL A 22 -12.94 9.21 -8.42
C VAL A 22 -11.80 10.06 -8.95
N GLY A 23 -11.98 10.62 -10.15
CA GLY A 23 -11.09 11.60 -10.74
C GLY A 23 -11.65 13.02 -10.62
N LYS A 24 -11.22 13.94 -11.49
CA LYS A 24 -11.62 15.35 -11.44
C LYS A 24 -13.12 15.56 -11.72
N SER A 25 -13.60 14.93 -12.80
CA SER A 25 -14.93 15.12 -13.37
C SER A 25 -15.60 13.79 -13.76
N HIS A 26 -14.97 12.67 -13.37
CA HIS A 26 -15.41 11.32 -13.68
C HIS A 26 -15.22 10.41 -12.47
N ALA A 27 -15.90 9.28 -12.48
CA ALA A 27 -15.75 8.22 -11.50
C ALA A 27 -15.84 6.86 -12.20
N MET A 28 -15.27 5.87 -11.54
CA MET A 28 -15.35 4.46 -11.89
C MET A 28 -15.85 3.67 -10.69
N LEU A 29 -16.62 2.63 -10.96
CA LEU A 29 -16.90 1.59 -10.00
C LEU A 29 -16.47 0.24 -10.56
N LEU A 30 -16.03 -0.63 -9.67
CA LEU A 30 -15.69 -2.01 -9.95
C LEU A 30 -16.75 -2.90 -9.30
N THR A 31 -17.29 -3.82 -10.07
CA THR A 31 -18.25 -4.81 -9.60
C THR A 31 -17.54 -6.05 -9.05
N ASP A 32 -18.27 -6.85 -8.27
CA ASP A 32 -17.86 -8.16 -7.78
C ASP A 32 -17.46 -9.14 -8.91
N GLU A 33 -18.10 -9.03 -10.07
CA GLU A 33 -17.80 -9.82 -11.28
C GLU A 33 -16.61 -9.29 -12.09
N GLY A 34 -15.93 -8.23 -11.63
CA GLY A 34 -14.75 -7.68 -12.30
C GLY A 34 -15.06 -6.80 -13.51
N VAL A 35 -16.31 -6.34 -13.64
CA VAL A 35 -16.74 -5.38 -14.66
C VAL A 35 -16.62 -3.96 -14.13
N ILE A 36 -16.04 -3.08 -14.94
CA ILE A 36 -15.90 -1.66 -14.64
C ILE A 36 -17.04 -0.88 -15.27
N TYR A 37 -17.61 0.05 -14.50
CA TYR A 37 -18.53 1.07 -14.98
C TYR A 37 -17.91 2.44 -14.79
N SER A 38 -18.17 3.36 -15.71
CA SER A 38 -17.71 4.74 -15.63
C SER A 38 -18.85 5.74 -15.85
N TRP A 39 -18.75 6.90 -15.22
CA TRP A 39 -19.65 8.04 -15.43
C TRP A 39 -18.92 9.34 -15.11
N GLY A 40 -19.45 10.47 -15.56
CA GLY A 40 -18.86 11.78 -15.35
C GLY A 40 -19.56 12.88 -16.11
N THR A 41 -19.19 14.12 -15.80
CA THR A 41 -19.66 15.32 -16.49
C THR A 41 -18.83 15.64 -17.73
N ASP A 42 -17.67 15.01 -17.88
CA ASP A 42 -16.68 15.29 -18.91
C ASP A 42 -16.02 13.99 -19.43
N ASN A 43 -15.72 13.98 -20.73
CA ASN A 43 -15.02 12.91 -21.44
C ASN A 43 -14.11 13.46 -22.56
N GLU A 44 -13.67 14.71 -22.47
CA GLU A 44 -12.82 15.38 -23.47
C GLU A 44 -11.48 14.65 -23.72
N HIS A 45 -11.01 13.90 -22.73
CA HIS A 45 -9.78 13.11 -22.82
C HIS A 45 -10.03 11.61 -22.96
N GLY A 46 -11.29 11.19 -23.10
CA GLY A 46 -11.63 9.77 -23.15
C GLY A 46 -11.54 9.05 -21.80
N GLN A 47 -11.51 9.78 -20.68
CA GLN A 47 -11.36 9.24 -19.32
C GLN A 47 -12.50 8.28 -18.91
N LEU A 48 -13.64 8.29 -19.60
CA LEU A 48 -14.69 7.29 -19.38
C LEU A 48 -14.37 5.93 -20.00
N GLY A 49 -13.36 5.81 -20.87
CA GLY A 49 -12.95 4.55 -21.49
C GLY A 49 -13.97 3.96 -22.47
N ARG A 50 -15.00 4.73 -22.81
CA ARG A 50 -16.11 4.35 -23.69
C ARG A 50 -16.56 5.53 -24.53
N ALA A 51 -17.10 5.24 -25.70
CA ALA A 51 -17.72 6.26 -26.54
C ALA A 51 -18.98 6.80 -25.86
N CYS A 52 -19.11 8.12 -25.80
CA CYS A 52 -20.27 8.80 -25.25
C CYS A 52 -20.78 9.81 -26.28
N HIS A 53 -22.01 9.60 -26.78
CA HIS A 53 -22.60 10.44 -27.83
C HIS A 53 -23.58 11.49 -27.29
N ASN A 54 -23.88 11.47 -25.98
CA ASN A 54 -24.78 12.43 -25.32
C ASN A 54 -24.48 12.54 -23.82
N GLN A 55 -24.69 13.72 -23.25
CA GLN A 55 -24.37 14.04 -21.85
C GLN A 55 -25.18 13.19 -20.85
N ASP A 56 -26.46 12.92 -21.10
CA ASP A 56 -27.29 12.12 -20.18
C ASP A 56 -26.77 10.69 -19.95
N LYS A 57 -26.12 10.08 -20.94
CA LYS A 57 -25.51 8.75 -20.80
C LYS A 57 -24.13 8.80 -20.12
N MET A 58 -23.51 9.98 -20.07
CA MET A 58 -22.26 10.19 -19.33
C MET A 58 -22.53 10.29 -17.83
N LEU A 59 -23.64 10.90 -17.43
CA LEU A 59 -24.00 11.08 -16.02
C LEU A 59 -24.49 9.79 -15.34
N LYS A 60 -24.80 8.75 -16.12
CA LYS A 60 -25.20 7.43 -15.60
C LYS A 60 -24.03 6.44 -15.71
N PRO A 61 -23.76 5.64 -14.67
CA PRO A 61 -22.81 4.53 -14.76
C PRO A 61 -23.17 3.63 -15.93
N ALA A 62 -22.21 3.39 -16.82
CA ALA A 62 -22.36 2.38 -17.85
C ALA A 62 -21.04 1.60 -18.04
N PRO A 63 -21.13 0.35 -18.52
CA PRO A 63 -19.99 -0.55 -18.54
C PRO A 63 -18.96 -0.13 -19.58
N ILE A 64 -17.69 -0.38 -19.27
CA ILE A 64 -16.58 -0.26 -20.21
C ILE A 64 -16.43 -1.58 -20.96
N ILE A 65 -16.70 -1.57 -22.27
CA ILE A 65 -16.78 -2.78 -23.11
C ILE A 65 -15.59 -2.87 -24.08
N GLY A 66 -14.91 -1.76 -24.37
CA GLY A 66 -13.75 -1.73 -25.29
C GLY A 66 -12.45 -2.11 -24.58
N GLY A 67 -11.58 -2.87 -25.25
CA GLY A 67 -10.19 -3.14 -24.82
C GLY A 67 -10.00 -4.06 -23.61
N ILE A 68 -10.97 -4.16 -22.70
CA ILE A 68 -10.81 -4.87 -21.41
C ILE A 68 -11.91 -5.91 -21.13
N LYS A 69 -12.90 -6.08 -22.02
CA LYS A 69 -14.09 -6.95 -21.78
C LYS A 69 -13.77 -8.40 -21.45
N GLN A 70 -12.66 -8.93 -21.98
CA GLN A 70 -12.27 -10.33 -21.77
C GLN A 70 -11.48 -10.54 -20.48
N GLU A 71 -11.16 -9.46 -19.77
CA GLU A 71 -10.37 -9.48 -18.54
C GLU A 71 -11.26 -9.36 -17.31
N ILE A 72 -10.82 -9.98 -16.22
CA ILE A 72 -11.43 -9.82 -14.89
C ILE A 72 -10.63 -8.77 -14.14
N VAL A 73 -11.26 -7.64 -13.83
CA VAL A 73 -10.60 -6.53 -13.13
C VAL A 73 -10.67 -6.75 -11.63
N VAL A 74 -9.55 -6.52 -10.93
CA VAL A 74 -9.42 -6.70 -9.48
C VAL A 74 -9.16 -5.41 -8.73
N GLN A 75 -8.65 -4.38 -9.41
CA GLN A 75 -8.43 -3.05 -8.82
C GLN A 75 -8.60 -1.95 -9.88
N ILE A 76 -9.12 -0.80 -9.47
CA ILE A 76 -9.23 0.42 -10.29
C ILE A 76 -8.56 1.62 -9.60
N ALA A 77 -8.09 2.59 -10.38
CA ALA A 77 -7.60 3.87 -9.88
C ALA A 77 -7.88 5.01 -10.88
N CYS A 78 -8.14 6.22 -10.36
CA CYS A 78 -8.38 7.42 -11.17
C CYS A 78 -7.39 8.52 -10.79
N GLY A 79 -6.78 9.15 -11.78
CA GLY A 79 -6.11 10.45 -11.64
C GLY A 79 -7.06 11.59 -11.95
N LEU A 80 -6.54 12.79 -12.31
CA LEU A 80 -7.42 13.90 -12.67
C LEU A 80 -8.26 13.56 -13.90
N ASN A 81 -7.60 13.13 -14.97
CA ASN A 81 -8.20 12.91 -16.29
C ASN A 81 -7.77 11.57 -16.91
N HIS A 82 -7.26 10.63 -16.13
CA HIS A 82 -6.83 9.30 -16.59
C HIS A 82 -7.20 8.22 -15.59
N CYS A 83 -7.16 6.97 -16.05
CA CYS A 83 -7.56 5.81 -15.28
C CYS A 83 -6.57 4.66 -15.43
N LEU A 84 -6.51 3.82 -14.42
CA LEU A 84 -5.86 2.51 -14.45
C LEU A 84 -6.85 1.42 -14.03
N ALA A 85 -6.71 0.25 -14.64
CA ALA A 85 -7.35 -0.98 -14.22
C ALA A 85 -6.33 -2.12 -14.16
N LEU A 86 -6.28 -2.79 -13.02
CA LEU A 86 -5.49 -3.99 -12.80
C LEU A 86 -6.36 -5.22 -12.98
N THR A 87 -5.91 -6.12 -13.85
CA THR A 87 -6.57 -7.40 -14.08
C THR A 87 -6.06 -8.46 -13.10
N GLN A 88 -6.86 -9.50 -12.90
CA GLN A 88 -6.51 -10.70 -12.16
C GLN A 88 -5.19 -11.35 -12.63
N ARG A 89 -4.82 -11.18 -13.91
CA ARG A 89 -3.60 -11.74 -14.48
C ARG A 89 -2.36 -10.88 -14.20
N GLY A 90 -2.50 -9.79 -13.47
CA GLY A 90 -1.42 -8.84 -13.22
C GLY A 90 -1.15 -7.88 -14.37
N ALA A 91 -2.01 -7.87 -15.40
CA ALA A 91 -1.92 -6.92 -16.50
C ALA A 91 -2.55 -5.58 -16.11
N LEU A 92 -1.95 -4.47 -16.54
CA LEU A 92 -2.46 -3.12 -16.34
C LEU A 92 -3.01 -2.55 -17.63
N PHE A 93 -4.16 -1.89 -17.54
CA PHE A 93 -4.77 -1.14 -18.61
C PHE A 93 -4.88 0.32 -18.20
N ALA A 94 -4.62 1.23 -19.14
CA ALA A 94 -4.72 2.67 -18.95
C ALA A 94 -5.52 3.33 -20.08
N TRP A 95 -6.20 4.42 -19.75
CA TRP A 95 -6.91 5.28 -20.71
C TRP A 95 -7.12 6.68 -20.14
N GLY A 96 -7.52 7.61 -20.99
CA GLY A 96 -7.74 9.02 -20.68
C GLY A 96 -6.64 9.93 -21.22
N ASN A 97 -6.34 10.99 -20.48
CA ASN A 97 -5.32 11.98 -20.81
C ASN A 97 -3.91 11.39 -20.70
N ASN A 98 -3.08 11.56 -21.73
CA ASN A 98 -1.66 11.16 -21.71
C ASN A 98 -0.69 12.34 -21.90
N LYS A 99 -1.09 13.59 -21.68
CA LYS A 99 -0.22 14.77 -21.93
C LYS A 99 1.13 14.75 -21.18
N ALA A 100 1.21 14.07 -20.04
CA ALA A 100 2.42 13.91 -19.24
C ALA A 100 3.02 12.50 -19.34
N GLY A 101 2.48 11.62 -20.19
CA GLY A 101 2.88 10.21 -20.27
C GLY A 101 2.29 9.34 -19.15
N GLN A 102 1.23 9.79 -18.46
CA GLN A 102 0.64 9.09 -17.30
C GLN A 102 -0.06 7.78 -17.63
N LEU A 103 -0.27 7.46 -18.92
CA LEU A 103 -0.84 6.17 -19.32
C LEU A 103 0.22 5.08 -19.45
N GLY A 104 1.49 5.44 -19.67
CA GLY A 104 2.56 4.45 -19.78
C GLY A 104 2.46 3.54 -21.02
N VAL A 105 1.76 4.00 -22.07
CA VAL A 105 1.56 3.27 -23.34
C VAL A 105 2.60 3.72 -24.38
N ASP A 106 2.83 2.87 -25.39
CA ASP A 106 3.67 3.23 -26.53
C ASP A 106 3.09 4.41 -27.35
N GLY A 107 3.98 5.13 -28.04
CA GLY A 107 3.58 6.23 -28.94
C GLY A 107 3.42 7.61 -28.28
N PHE A 108 3.77 7.77 -27.00
CA PHE A 108 3.86 9.12 -26.41
C PHE A 108 4.96 9.93 -27.10
N SER A 109 4.57 11.08 -27.65
CA SER A 109 5.50 12.10 -28.14
C SER A 109 5.08 13.46 -27.61
N ALA A 110 5.99 14.15 -26.92
CA ALA A 110 5.73 15.50 -26.43
C ALA A 110 5.44 16.52 -27.56
N ALA A 111 5.75 16.15 -28.82
CA ALA A 111 5.47 16.96 -30.00
C ALA A 111 4.12 16.60 -30.69
N ALA A 112 3.43 15.54 -30.25
CA ALA A 112 2.15 15.16 -30.82
C ALA A 112 1.04 16.15 -30.41
N PRO A 113 0.06 16.41 -31.29
CA PRO A 113 -1.09 17.25 -30.94
C PRO A 113 -1.90 16.63 -29.80
N ALA A 114 -2.48 17.46 -28.94
CA ALA A 114 -3.18 17.02 -27.74
C ALA A 114 -4.33 16.02 -27.99
N SER A 115 -4.92 16.04 -29.20
CA SER A 115 -5.96 15.10 -29.63
C SER A 115 -5.45 13.68 -29.86
N GLU A 116 -4.17 13.51 -30.19
CA GLU A 116 -3.54 12.19 -30.43
C GLU A 116 -2.96 11.58 -29.15
N LEU A 117 -2.84 12.37 -28.09
CA LEU A 117 -2.36 11.92 -26.78
C LEU A 117 -3.50 11.39 -25.89
N ALA A 118 -4.77 11.59 -26.26
CA ALA A 118 -5.89 11.02 -25.51
C ALA A 118 -6.17 9.58 -25.97
N VAL A 119 -6.21 8.65 -25.03
CA VAL A 119 -6.54 7.25 -25.31
C VAL A 119 -7.96 6.99 -24.81
N THR A 120 -8.89 6.75 -25.72
CA THR A 120 -10.33 6.71 -25.39
C THR A 120 -10.86 5.33 -25.00
N ALA A 121 -10.03 4.29 -25.13
CA ALA A 121 -10.36 2.93 -24.76
C ALA A 121 -9.24 2.33 -23.90
N PRO A 122 -9.56 1.48 -22.91
CA PRO A 122 -8.57 0.76 -22.13
C PRO A 122 -7.52 0.10 -23.01
N THR A 123 -6.26 0.49 -22.82
CA THR A 123 -5.11 -0.01 -23.59
C THR A 123 -4.09 -0.60 -22.62
N PRO A 124 -3.46 -1.75 -22.93
CA PRO A 124 -2.42 -2.32 -22.09
C PRO A 124 -1.28 -1.34 -21.82
N VAL A 125 -0.85 -1.25 -20.57
CA VAL A 125 0.31 -0.47 -20.16
C VAL A 125 1.57 -1.24 -20.57
N LYS A 126 2.55 -0.52 -21.13
CA LYS A 126 3.80 -1.12 -21.60
C LYS A 126 4.49 -1.89 -20.47
N HIS A 127 5.04 -3.06 -20.80
CA HIS A 127 5.65 -4.03 -19.88
C HIS A 127 4.67 -4.83 -19.00
N PHE A 128 3.40 -4.40 -18.87
CA PHE A 128 2.37 -5.01 -18.03
C PHE A 128 1.21 -5.59 -18.87
N GLU A 129 1.53 -6.28 -19.97
CA GLU A 129 0.54 -6.78 -20.97
C GLU A 129 -0.05 -8.17 -20.64
N GLY A 130 0.45 -8.88 -19.62
CA GLY A 130 -0.19 -10.09 -19.09
C GLY A 130 0.05 -11.42 -19.81
N GLN A 131 1.02 -11.48 -20.73
CA GLN A 131 1.42 -12.72 -21.42
C GLN A 131 2.95 -12.87 -21.31
N GLU A 132 3.40 -13.73 -20.39
CA GLU A 132 4.81 -14.18 -20.20
C GLU A 132 5.89 -13.14 -19.82
N SER A 133 5.54 -12.05 -19.12
CA SER A 133 6.56 -11.14 -18.59
C SER A 133 6.71 -11.28 -17.07
N SER A 134 7.93 -11.14 -16.57
CA SER A 134 8.29 -11.06 -15.15
C SER A 134 7.63 -9.90 -14.38
N PHE A 135 6.70 -9.18 -15.00
CA PHE A 135 6.09 -7.94 -14.55
C PHE A 135 4.59 -8.13 -14.35
N CYS A 136 4.21 -8.90 -13.32
CA CYS A 136 2.84 -8.96 -12.85
C CYS A 136 2.64 -7.83 -11.84
N ALA A 137 1.78 -6.86 -12.16
CA ALA A 137 1.36 -5.88 -11.19
C ALA A 137 0.49 -6.53 -10.11
N ARG A 138 0.71 -6.12 -8.87
CA ARG A 138 -0.07 -6.52 -7.70
C ARG A 138 -1.00 -5.43 -7.22
N SER A 139 -0.54 -4.19 -7.31
CA SER A 139 -1.32 -3.02 -6.96
C SER A 139 -1.00 -1.85 -7.88
N CYS A 140 -1.98 -0.97 -8.10
CA CYS A 140 -1.81 0.26 -8.86
C CYS A 140 -2.43 1.47 -8.16
N SER A 141 -1.90 2.66 -8.47
CA SER A 141 -2.39 3.93 -7.98
C SER A 141 -2.20 5.04 -9.02
N CYS A 142 -3.07 6.03 -8.96
CA CYS A 142 -3.00 7.24 -9.76
C CYS A 142 -2.81 8.45 -8.85
N GLY A 143 -1.87 9.30 -9.22
CA GLY A 143 -1.79 10.68 -8.75
C GLY A 143 -2.52 11.60 -9.73
N PRO A 144 -2.40 12.93 -9.57
CA PRO A 144 -3.10 13.87 -10.45
C PRO A 144 -2.79 13.67 -11.94
N GLU A 145 -1.50 13.52 -12.27
CA GLU A 145 -0.97 13.34 -13.63
C GLU A 145 0.14 12.28 -13.64
N SER A 146 0.12 11.39 -12.64
CA SER A 146 1.13 10.37 -12.41
C SER A 146 0.47 9.03 -12.16
N SER A 147 1.21 7.97 -12.39
CA SER A 147 0.77 6.60 -12.20
C SER A 147 1.87 5.80 -11.53
N ALA A 148 1.48 4.83 -10.72
CA ALA A 148 2.40 3.94 -10.04
C ALA A 148 1.82 2.55 -9.92
N CYS A 149 2.69 1.55 -9.89
CA CYS A 149 2.31 0.19 -9.53
C CYS A 149 3.42 -0.53 -8.77
N VAL A 150 3.04 -1.56 -8.03
CA VAL A 150 3.97 -2.51 -7.41
C VAL A 150 3.83 -3.84 -8.09
N THR A 151 4.95 -4.52 -8.37
CA THR A 151 4.94 -5.87 -8.92
C THR A 151 4.77 -6.92 -7.82
N VAL A 152 4.43 -8.15 -8.18
CA VAL A 152 4.43 -9.30 -7.24
C VAL A 152 5.81 -9.60 -6.64
N ARG A 153 6.87 -8.95 -7.11
CA ARG A 153 8.24 -9.04 -6.57
C ARG A 153 8.58 -7.87 -5.64
N GLY A 154 7.62 -6.98 -5.38
CA GLY A 154 7.82 -5.77 -4.58
C GLY A 154 8.58 -4.67 -5.29
N GLU A 155 8.74 -4.73 -6.62
CA GLU A 155 9.36 -3.64 -7.37
C GLU A 155 8.34 -2.53 -7.62
N VAL A 156 8.73 -1.29 -7.34
CA VAL A 156 7.85 -0.12 -7.54
C VAL A 156 8.17 0.57 -8.85
N TYR A 157 7.16 0.72 -9.70
CA TYR A 157 7.23 1.41 -10.98
C TYR A 157 6.42 2.68 -10.94
N VAL A 158 6.93 3.73 -11.57
CA VAL A 158 6.26 5.03 -11.66
C VAL A 158 6.41 5.64 -13.06
N TRP A 159 5.39 6.39 -13.48
CA TRP A 159 5.36 7.11 -14.75
C TRP A 159 4.40 8.32 -14.70
N GLY A 160 4.38 9.11 -15.76
CA GLY A 160 3.70 10.40 -15.84
C GLY A 160 4.53 11.55 -15.26
N ALA A 161 3.83 12.53 -14.69
CA ALA A 161 4.40 13.76 -14.14
C ALA A 161 5.20 13.56 -12.84
N ILE A 162 5.43 12.31 -12.40
CA ILE A 162 6.17 12.04 -11.17
C ILE A 162 7.68 12.34 -11.32
N SER A 163 8.22 12.28 -12.53
CA SER A 163 9.62 12.60 -12.79
C SER A 163 9.97 14.05 -12.47
N TYR A 164 9.02 14.99 -12.66
CA TYR A 164 9.15 16.41 -12.29
C TYR A 164 9.52 16.56 -10.81
N TYR A 165 9.01 15.64 -9.99
CA TYR A 165 9.10 15.72 -8.55
C TYR A 165 10.24 14.88 -7.97
N ILE A 166 10.48 13.67 -8.50
CA ILE A 166 11.56 12.79 -8.03
C ILE A 166 12.95 13.33 -8.43
N LEU A 167 13.09 13.94 -9.61
CA LEU A 167 14.35 14.54 -10.08
C LEU A 167 14.50 16.01 -9.67
N GLY A 168 13.51 16.54 -8.94
CA GLY A 168 13.29 17.96 -8.66
C GLY A 168 13.94 18.47 -7.39
N ALA A 169 15.26 18.36 -7.26
CA ALA A 169 16.08 19.31 -6.51
C ALA A 169 17.18 19.84 -7.46
N GLN A 170 16.83 20.88 -8.23
CA GLN A 170 17.72 21.65 -9.11
C GLN A 170 18.20 21.05 -10.46
N LYS A 171 17.44 20.22 -11.16
CA LYS A 171 17.66 20.01 -12.60
C LYS A 171 16.39 20.25 -13.41
N LYS A 172 16.39 21.31 -14.23
CA LYS A 172 15.46 21.42 -15.36
C LYS A 172 15.73 20.24 -16.29
N TYR A 173 14.67 19.62 -16.80
CA TYR A 173 14.66 18.59 -17.83
C TYR A 173 15.88 18.66 -18.76
N GLU A 174 16.71 17.63 -18.75
CA GLU A 174 17.48 17.30 -19.93
C GLU A 174 16.50 16.69 -20.95
N LYS A 175 16.59 17.13 -22.21
CA LYS A 175 15.70 16.74 -23.30
C LYS A 175 15.84 15.22 -23.53
N GLY A 176 14.90 14.42 -23.02
CA GLY A 176 14.83 12.97 -23.29
C GLY A 176 14.52 12.09 -22.07
N GLU A 177 14.70 12.56 -20.84
CA GLU A 177 14.47 11.76 -19.62
C GLU A 177 13.03 11.95 -19.11
N THR A 178 12.06 11.40 -19.83
CA THR A 178 10.65 11.50 -19.44
C THR A 178 10.15 10.13 -18.98
N CYS A 179 9.64 10.03 -17.75
CA CYS A 179 8.99 8.81 -17.23
C CYS A 179 7.63 8.62 -17.93
N THR A 180 7.62 8.52 -19.26
CA THR A 180 6.42 8.41 -20.10
C THR A 180 5.98 6.97 -20.32
N VAL A 181 6.83 6.04 -19.91
CA VAL A 181 6.57 4.61 -19.75
C VAL A 181 6.93 4.22 -18.31
N PRO A 182 6.43 3.09 -17.77
CA PRO A 182 6.77 2.66 -16.41
C PRO A 182 8.28 2.54 -16.18
N VAL A 183 8.79 3.25 -15.16
CA VAL A 183 10.20 3.19 -14.75
C VAL A 183 10.31 2.65 -13.33
N CYS A 184 11.19 1.66 -13.12
CA CYS A 184 11.47 1.09 -11.80
C CYS A 184 12.28 2.07 -10.93
N ILE A 185 11.83 2.28 -9.69
CA ILE A 185 12.56 3.06 -8.69
C ILE A 185 13.61 2.15 -8.02
N LYS A 186 14.87 2.28 -8.45
CA LYS A 186 15.99 1.50 -7.92
C LYS A 186 16.55 2.03 -6.59
N THR A 187 16.19 3.24 -6.20
CA THR A 187 16.74 3.96 -5.04
C THR A 187 15.86 3.87 -3.79
N LEU A 188 14.89 2.96 -3.78
CA LEU A 188 14.06 2.76 -2.60
C LEU A 188 14.92 2.33 -1.39
N PRO A 189 14.63 2.85 -0.19
CA PRO A 189 15.37 2.50 1.04
C PRO A 189 15.44 0.98 1.20
N ARG A 190 16.63 0.46 1.51
CA ARG A 190 16.84 -0.99 1.68
C ARG A 190 16.02 -1.54 2.84
N GLU A 191 15.65 -0.70 3.78
CA GLU A 191 14.78 -0.99 4.92
C GLU A 191 13.36 -1.42 4.49
N LEU A 192 12.93 -1.06 3.28
CA LEU A 192 11.67 -1.56 2.71
C LEU A 192 11.76 -3.03 2.29
N TYR A 193 12.97 -3.56 2.12
CA TYR A 193 13.23 -4.93 1.69
C TYR A 193 13.87 -5.72 2.85
N MET A 194 13.05 -6.42 3.62
CA MET A 194 13.53 -7.42 4.60
C MET A 194 13.52 -8.81 3.97
N GLU A 195 14.17 -9.82 4.59
CA GLU A 195 14.41 -11.15 4.00
C GLU A 195 13.19 -11.73 3.26
N ASP A 196 11.98 -11.57 3.81
CA ASP A 196 10.73 -12.02 3.19
C ASP A 196 9.68 -10.90 3.01
N ALA A 197 10.05 -9.62 3.09
CA ALA A 197 9.07 -8.52 3.04
C ALA A 197 9.51 -7.39 2.12
N GLY A 198 8.55 -6.81 1.41
CA GLY A 198 8.77 -5.75 0.44
C GLY A 198 7.51 -4.95 0.15
N PRO A 199 7.62 -3.93 -0.73
CA PRO A 199 6.47 -3.13 -1.14
C PRO A 199 5.32 -4.01 -1.65
N ASP A 200 4.10 -3.69 -1.23
CA ASP A 200 2.89 -4.45 -1.59
C ASP A 200 1.82 -3.56 -2.24
N GLN A 201 1.50 -2.45 -1.57
CA GLN A 201 0.61 -1.41 -2.08
C GLN A 201 1.36 -0.10 -2.26
N VAL A 202 1.08 0.61 -3.35
CA VAL A 202 1.63 1.95 -3.62
C VAL A 202 0.53 2.99 -3.68
N SER A 203 0.85 4.20 -3.21
CA SER A 203 0.09 5.41 -3.42
C SER A 203 1.00 6.52 -3.92
N VAL A 204 0.58 7.22 -4.96
CA VAL A 204 1.32 8.33 -5.55
C VAL A 204 0.48 9.60 -5.52
N TYR A 205 1.06 10.70 -5.04
CA TYR A 205 0.45 12.02 -5.09
C TYR A 205 1.52 13.08 -5.26
N LYS A 206 1.54 13.74 -6.44
CA LYS A 206 2.56 14.74 -6.80
C LYS A 206 3.98 14.19 -6.59
N ASP A 207 4.71 14.76 -5.63
CA ASP A 207 6.07 14.44 -5.22
C ASP A 207 6.17 13.35 -4.15
N THR A 208 5.04 12.92 -3.62
CA THR A 208 4.97 11.95 -2.55
C THR A 208 4.64 10.57 -3.09
N LEU A 209 5.47 9.60 -2.72
CA LEU A 209 5.22 8.18 -2.94
C LEU A 209 5.19 7.49 -1.57
N ALA A 210 4.12 6.75 -1.31
CA ALA A 210 3.98 5.94 -0.11
C ALA A 210 3.79 4.48 -0.52
N CYS A 211 4.45 3.56 0.19
CA CYS A 211 4.28 2.14 -0.01
C CYS A 211 4.00 1.46 1.34
N ASN A 212 3.06 0.53 1.35
CA ASN A 212 2.93 -0.43 2.45
C ASN A 212 3.90 -1.58 2.20
N VAL A 213 4.50 -2.10 3.28
CA VAL A 213 5.40 -3.27 3.23
C VAL A 213 4.66 -4.47 3.78
N ALA A 214 4.67 -5.58 3.04
CA ALA A 214 4.09 -6.85 3.45
C ALA A 214 5.05 -8.00 3.13
N LYS A 215 4.80 -9.18 3.70
CA LYS A 215 5.58 -10.37 3.33
C LYS A 215 5.35 -10.70 1.86
N LEU A 216 6.43 -10.87 1.09
CA LEU A 216 6.42 -11.24 -0.31
C LEU A 216 6.57 -12.76 -0.40
N ASN A 217 5.46 -13.48 -0.47
CA ASN A 217 5.51 -14.91 -0.78
C ASN A 217 4.81 -15.13 -2.12
N ILE A 218 5.59 -15.15 -3.21
CA ILE A 218 5.09 -15.10 -4.59
C ILE A 218 4.05 -16.20 -4.87
N GLU A 219 4.26 -17.41 -4.33
CA GLU A 219 3.33 -18.53 -4.48
C GLU A 219 2.02 -18.33 -3.70
N ASP A 220 2.12 -17.89 -2.44
CA ASP A 220 0.96 -17.57 -1.60
C ASP A 220 0.22 -16.34 -2.11
N ASP A 221 0.89 -15.38 -2.73
CA ASP A 221 0.27 -14.16 -3.25
C ASP A 221 -0.52 -14.46 -4.53
N MET A 222 0.05 -15.28 -5.42
CA MET A 222 -0.70 -15.81 -6.57
C MET A 222 -1.85 -16.72 -6.10
N ALA A 223 -1.62 -17.56 -5.10
CA ALA A 223 -2.66 -18.40 -4.50
C ALA A 223 -3.70 -17.57 -3.73
N SER A 224 -3.34 -16.46 -3.12
CA SER A 224 -4.20 -15.53 -2.36
C SER A 224 -5.05 -14.70 -3.31
N LEU A 225 -4.49 -14.26 -4.43
CA LEU A 225 -5.26 -13.74 -5.56
C LEU A 225 -6.26 -14.81 -5.99
N ILE A 226 -5.80 -16.01 -6.36
CA ILE A 226 -6.66 -17.14 -6.81
C ILE A 226 -7.71 -17.54 -5.75
N THR A 227 -7.39 -17.45 -4.46
CA THR A 227 -8.27 -17.81 -3.35
C THR A 227 -9.28 -16.72 -3.06
N SER A 228 -8.86 -15.44 -3.10
CA SER A 228 -9.78 -14.31 -3.10
C SER A 228 -10.75 -14.41 -4.28
N LEU A 229 -10.29 -14.91 -5.43
CA LEU A 229 -11.11 -15.16 -6.61
C LEU A 229 -12.06 -16.36 -6.43
N LYS A 230 -11.61 -17.46 -5.83
CA LYS A 230 -12.46 -18.62 -5.52
C LYS A 230 -13.48 -18.32 -4.43
N SER A 231 -13.10 -17.55 -3.41
CA SER A 231 -13.96 -17.06 -2.33
C SER A 231 -15.03 -16.11 -2.88
N ARG A 232 -14.64 -15.18 -3.77
CA ARG A 232 -15.60 -14.33 -4.49
C ARG A 232 -16.52 -15.17 -5.38
N SER A 233 -15.99 -16.15 -6.10
CA SER A 233 -16.80 -17.08 -6.91
C SER A 233 -17.76 -17.93 -6.07
N SER A 234 -17.36 -18.41 -4.89
CA SER A 234 -18.21 -19.20 -4.01
C SER A 234 -19.30 -18.35 -3.33
N GLN A 235 -18.98 -17.12 -2.92
CA GLN A 235 -19.95 -16.12 -2.45
C GLN A 235 -20.94 -15.75 -3.56
N LEU A 236 -20.50 -15.64 -4.81
CA LEU A 236 -21.39 -15.44 -5.96
C LEU A 236 -22.33 -16.64 -6.19
N VAL A 237 -21.86 -17.87 -5.97
CA VAL A 237 -22.70 -19.09 -6.07
C VAL A 237 -23.73 -19.15 -4.95
N SER A 238 -23.37 -18.79 -3.71
CA SER A 238 -24.32 -18.76 -2.59
C SER A 238 -25.39 -17.69 -2.78
N VAL A 239 -25.02 -16.49 -3.24
CA VAL A 239 -25.97 -15.42 -3.56
C VAL A 239 -26.87 -15.81 -4.74
N ARG A 240 -26.35 -16.50 -5.76
CA ARG A 240 -27.17 -17.05 -6.86
C ARG A 240 -28.13 -18.14 -6.39
N ARG A 241 -27.76 -18.95 -5.39
CA ARG A 241 -28.66 -19.92 -4.75
C ARG A 241 -29.75 -19.22 -3.94
N MET A 242 -29.43 -18.19 -3.17
CA MET A 242 -30.40 -17.37 -2.43
C MET A 242 -31.39 -16.68 -3.38
N LYS A 243 -30.91 -16.04 -4.45
CA LYS A 243 -31.79 -15.42 -5.46
C LYS A 243 -32.66 -16.42 -6.24
N ARG A 244 -32.18 -17.66 -6.44
CA ARG A 244 -32.98 -18.74 -7.05
C ARG A 244 -34.02 -19.30 -6.08
N ALA A 245 -33.73 -19.33 -4.78
CA ALA A 245 -34.71 -19.66 -3.76
C ALA A 245 -35.81 -18.58 -3.69
N ASP A 246 -35.44 -17.29 -3.70
CA ASP A 246 -36.39 -16.17 -3.74
C ASP A 246 -37.27 -16.14 -4.99
N ALA A 247 -36.75 -16.60 -6.14
CA ALA A 247 -37.50 -16.64 -7.40
C ALA A 247 -38.36 -17.90 -7.56
N ALA A 248 -38.05 -18.99 -6.84
CA ALA A 248 -38.76 -20.27 -6.92
C ALA A 248 -39.90 -20.40 -5.90
N ASP A 249 -39.93 -19.58 -4.85
CA ASP A 249 -40.85 -19.75 -3.70
C ASP A 249 -41.99 -18.73 -3.63
N ARG A 250 -42.57 -18.36 -4.79
CA ARG A 250 -43.91 -17.73 -4.80
C ARG A 250 -45.00 -18.78 -5.03
N PRO A 251 -45.43 -19.42 -3.95
CA PRO A 251 -46.86 -19.55 -3.67
C PRO A 251 -47.21 -19.09 -2.24
N SER A 252 -48.40 -18.52 -2.10
CA SER A 252 -48.96 -18.01 -0.84
C SER A 252 -49.01 -19.08 0.25
N ARG A 253 -48.25 -18.89 1.35
CA ARG A 253 -48.59 -19.52 2.64
C ARG A 253 -47.96 -18.76 3.80
N ASN A 254 -48.76 -18.62 4.86
CA ASN A 254 -48.51 -17.88 6.09
C ASN A 254 -47.07 -18.04 6.63
N GLN A 255 -46.32 -16.94 6.66
CA GLN A 255 -45.08 -16.78 7.41
C GLN A 255 -45.46 -16.18 8.77
N ASP A 256 -45.26 -16.93 9.86
CA ASP A 256 -45.14 -16.32 11.21
C ASP A 256 -44.46 -17.28 12.22
N ASP A 257 -43.65 -18.24 11.77
CA ASP A 257 -42.90 -19.10 12.70
C ASP A 257 -41.50 -19.45 12.15
N PHE A 258 -40.75 -18.41 11.76
CA PHE A 258 -39.34 -18.51 11.36
C PHE A 258 -38.44 -18.17 12.57
N ASP A 259 -37.71 -19.18 13.06
CA ASP A 259 -36.35 -19.12 13.65
C ASP A 259 -36.01 -18.07 14.73
N VAL A 260 -36.93 -17.76 15.65
CA VAL A 260 -36.64 -16.86 16.80
C VAL A 260 -35.53 -17.43 17.71
N GLU A 261 -35.44 -18.75 17.84
CA GLU A 261 -34.48 -19.41 18.72
C GLU A 261 -33.07 -19.45 18.10
N GLU A 262 -32.95 -19.65 16.78
CA GLU A 262 -31.65 -19.56 16.08
C GLU A 262 -31.11 -18.12 16.08
N LEU A 263 -31.98 -17.12 15.93
CA LEU A 263 -31.60 -15.70 16.05
C LEU A 263 -31.12 -15.33 17.47
N ARG A 264 -31.73 -15.92 18.51
CA ARG A 264 -31.26 -15.76 19.90
C ARG A 264 -29.89 -16.38 20.11
N GLN A 265 -29.68 -17.60 19.60
CA GLN A 265 -28.39 -18.29 19.66
C GLN A 265 -27.30 -17.45 18.98
N LEU A 266 -27.58 -16.97 17.78
CA LEU A 266 -26.66 -16.16 16.99
C LEU A 266 -26.33 -14.83 17.68
N ASN A 267 -27.33 -14.15 18.26
CA ASN A 267 -27.12 -12.92 19.01
C ASN A 267 -26.25 -13.14 20.27
N ASN A 268 -26.43 -14.26 20.99
CA ASN A 268 -25.60 -14.60 22.14
C ASN A 268 -24.14 -14.85 21.73
N ASP A 269 -23.92 -15.53 20.60
CA ASP A 269 -22.58 -15.77 20.05
C ASP A 269 -21.91 -14.47 19.61
N PHE A 270 -22.65 -13.55 18.98
CA PHE A 270 -22.15 -12.21 18.64
C PHE A 270 -21.74 -11.41 19.88
N GLN A 271 -22.56 -11.42 20.95
CA GLN A 271 -22.22 -10.73 22.19
C GLN A 271 -20.97 -11.31 22.84
N LYS A 272 -20.79 -12.64 22.80
CA LYS A 272 -19.60 -13.31 23.31
C LYS A 272 -18.34 -12.93 22.53
N GLN A 273 -18.41 -12.93 21.19
CA GLN A 273 -17.30 -12.53 20.33
C GLN A 273 -16.92 -11.06 20.51
N LYS A 274 -17.91 -10.17 20.66
CA LYS A 274 -17.69 -8.76 20.95
C LYS A 274 -16.93 -8.56 22.26
N LYS A 275 -17.35 -9.23 23.34
CA LYS A 275 -16.72 -9.14 24.66
C LYS A 275 -15.28 -9.67 24.63
N GLU A 276 -15.03 -10.75 23.89
CA GLU A 276 -13.68 -11.30 23.71
C GLU A 276 -12.76 -10.30 22.99
N LEU A 277 -13.26 -9.66 21.93
CA LEU A 277 -12.49 -8.64 21.19
C LEU A 277 -12.20 -7.40 22.04
N GLU A 278 -13.15 -6.97 22.87
CA GLU A 278 -12.96 -5.86 23.83
C GLU A 278 -11.88 -6.19 24.86
N ASN A 279 -11.89 -7.40 25.44
CA ASN A 279 -10.85 -7.85 26.37
C ASN A 279 -9.46 -7.89 25.71
N GLN A 280 -9.37 -8.36 24.46
CA GLN A 280 -8.12 -8.39 23.70
C GLN A 280 -7.57 -6.98 23.44
N MET A 281 -8.44 -6.03 23.08
CA MET A 281 -8.05 -4.64 22.89
C MET A 281 -7.53 -4.00 24.19
N ASP A 282 -8.18 -4.26 25.32
CA ASP A 282 -7.75 -3.77 26.63
C ASP A 282 -6.36 -4.32 27.02
N ASP A 283 -6.09 -5.59 26.73
CA ASP A 283 -4.78 -6.19 27.01
C ASP A 283 -3.68 -5.58 26.13
N LEU A 284 -3.94 -5.44 24.82
CA LEU A 284 -3.01 -4.81 23.88
C LEU A 284 -2.70 -3.36 24.28
N GLN A 285 -3.71 -2.60 24.71
CA GLN A 285 -3.52 -1.23 25.21
C GLN A 285 -2.66 -1.18 26.47
N LYS A 286 -2.86 -2.11 27.41
CA LYS A 286 -2.01 -2.22 28.61
C LYS A 286 -0.57 -2.53 28.22
N GLN A 287 -0.34 -3.51 27.35
CA GLN A 287 1.01 -3.86 26.88
C GLN A 287 1.70 -2.67 26.18
N LEU A 288 0.98 -1.93 25.32
CA LEU A 288 1.49 -0.70 24.70
C LEU A 288 1.90 0.35 25.72
N SER A 289 1.11 0.53 26.78
CA SER A 289 1.44 1.49 27.85
C SER A 289 2.74 1.12 28.58
N THR A 290 2.94 -0.18 28.85
CA THR A 290 4.14 -0.71 29.50
C THR A 290 5.38 -0.49 28.63
N TYR A 291 5.34 -0.89 27.36
CA TYR A 291 6.48 -0.74 26.47
C TYR A 291 6.83 0.73 26.17
N ARG A 292 5.83 1.62 26.11
CA ARG A 292 6.08 3.07 26.00
C ARG A 292 6.84 3.60 27.21
N LEU A 293 6.51 3.13 28.41
CA LEU A 293 7.20 3.53 29.64
C LEU A 293 8.65 3.01 29.67
N GLU A 294 8.87 1.76 29.26
CA GLU A 294 10.22 1.17 29.15
C GLU A 294 11.09 1.93 28.14
N LEU A 295 10.53 2.30 26.99
CA LEU A 295 11.22 3.08 25.96
C LEU A 295 11.59 4.47 26.48
N ALA A 296 10.68 5.13 27.21
CA ALA A 296 10.96 6.41 27.86
C ALA A 296 12.08 6.28 28.91
N ARG A 297 12.12 5.19 29.68
CA ARG A 297 13.20 4.89 30.62
C ARG A 297 14.54 4.72 29.89
N MET A 298 14.61 3.88 28.86
CA MET A 298 15.83 3.65 28.10
C MET A 298 16.37 4.93 27.43
N LYS A 299 15.49 5.79 26.90
CA LYS A 299 15.87 7.11 26.36
C LYS A 299 16.54 8.00 27.41
N ARG A 300 16.04 8.01 28.64
CA ARG A 300 16.66 8.74 29.75
C ARG A 300 18.04 8.16 30.08
N GLU A 301 18.16 6.83 30.17
CA GLU A 301 19.43 6.18 30.47
C GLU A 301 20.49 6.43 29.38
N LEU A 302 20.10 6.43 28.09
CA LEU A 302 20.99 6.81 26.99
C LEU A 302 21.47 8.27 27.09
N THR A 303 20.57 9.18 27.45
CA THR A 303 20.92 10.60 27.65
C THR A 303 21.95 10.76 28.77
N VAL A 304 21.82 9.98 29.85
CA VAL A 304 22.81 9.95 30.94
C VAL A 304 24.15 9.42 30.44
N CYS A 305 24.18 8.36 29.64
CA CYS A 305 25.41 7.84 29.03
C CYS A 305 26.11 8.92 28.17
N ASP A 306 25.36 9.63 27.31
CA ASP A 306 25.91 10.67 26.45
C ASP A 306 26.46 11.86 27.26
N GLN A 307 25.78 12.26 28.34
CA GLN A 307 26.26 13.29 29.28
C GLN A 307 27.55 12.86 30.00
N GLN A 308 27.62 11.59 30.44
CA GLN A 308 28.81 11.04 31.07
C GLN A 308 30.00 11.03 30.10
N ASP A 309 29.81 10.62 28.84
CA ASP A 309 30.86 10.62 27.82
C ASP A 309 31.35 12.02 27.46
N ALA A 310 30.45 13.01 27.41
CA ALA A 310 30.81 14.41 27.21
C ALA A 310 31.68 14.94 28.35
N ALA A 311 31.29 14.71 29.61
CA ALA A 311 32.05 15.11 30.78
C ALA A 311 33.41 14.39 30.88
N LEU A 312 33.47 13.09 30.57
CA LEU A 312 34.72 12.33 30.52
C LEU A 312 35.65 12.82 29.39
N THR A 313 35.10 13.31 28.29
CA THR A 313 35.89 13.87 27.18
C THR A 313 36.47 15.23 27.54
N GLU A 314 35.71 16.08 28.21
CA GLU A 314 36.20 17.37 28.68
C GLU A 314 37.28 17.21 29.76
N THR A 315 37.06 16.32 30.72
CA THR A 315 38.07 16.02 31.77
C THR A 315 39.35 15.43 31.19
N ALA A 316 39.26 14.52 30.20
CA ALA A 316 40.43 14.01 29.49
C ALA A 316 41.21 15.13 28.79
N ARG A 317 40.52 16.02 28.05
CA ARG A 317 41.15 17.16 27.37
C ARG A 317 41.88 18.08 28.36
N ASN A 318 41.28 18.36 29.51
CA ASN A 318 41.89 19.19 30.54
C ASN A 318 43.12 18.53 31.19
N LEU A 319 43.11 17.20 31.33
CA LEU A 319 44.27 16.45 31.83
C LEU A 319 45.40 16.37 30.80
N GLU A 320 45.07 16.22 29.51
CA GLU A 320 46.03 16.27 28.40
C GLU A 320 46.69 17.65 28.32
N ALA A 321 45.90 18.74 28.38
CA ALA A 321 46.44 20.10 28.37
C ALA A 321 47.40 20.39 29.56
N ARG A 322 47.20 19.73 30.71
CA ARG A 322 48.12 19.82 31.87
C ARG A 322 49.38 18.99 31.66
N LYS A 323 49.29 17.86 30.96
CA LYS A 323 50.44 17.02 30.61
C LYS A 323 51.44 17.75 29.71
N ASP A 324 50.96 18.69 28.89
CA ASP A 324 51.77 19.46 27.94
C ASP A 324 52.41 20.73 28.54
N GLN A 325 52.17 21.03 29.82
CA GLN A 325 52.80 22.19 30.50
C GLN A 325 54.24 21.85 30.93
N GLU A 326 55.22 22.68 30.52
CA GLU A 326 56.62 22.54 30.91
C GLU A 326 56.82 22.83 32.41
N GLY A 327 57.44 21.89 33.15
CA GLY A 327 57.78 22.03 34.57
C GLY A 327 57.34 20.90 35.50
N ASP A 328 56.63 19.88 34.98
CA ASP A 328 56.02 18.83 35.80
C ASP A 328 56.97 17.64 36.11
N THR A 329 56.96 17.16 37.36
CA THR A 329 57.82 16.04 37.80
C THR A 329 57.44 14.68 37.16
N ALA A 330 58.37 13.73 37.10
CA ALA A 330 58.09 12.39 36.56
C ALA A 330 56.96 11.65 37.32
N ALA A 331 56.78 11.95 38.62
CA ALA A 331 55.70 11.39 39.43
C ALA A 331 54.32 11.99 39.11
N THR A 332 54.23 13.30 38.82
CA THR A 332 52.97 13.95 38.41
C THR A 332 52.54 13.47 37.03
N ARG A 333 53.48 13.30 36.09
CA ARG A 333 53.20 12.74 34.76
C ARG A 333 52.63 11.32 34.81
N ARG A 334 53.20 10.43 35.65
CA ARG A 334 52.65 9.07 35.86
C ARG A 334 51.24 9.10 36.44
N THR A 335 50.98 9.99 37.39
CA THR A 335 49.65 10.15 38.00
C THR A 335 48.60 10.63 36.99
N LEU A 336 48.97 11.55 36.10
CA LEU A 336 48.10 12.01 34.99
C LEU A 336 47.80 10.87 34.00
N GLU A 337 48.81 10.05 33.67
CA GLU A 337 48.64 8.89 32.79
C GLU A 337 47.70 7.83 33.37
N THR A 338 47.78 7.55 34.69
CA THR A 338 46.81 6.67 35.36
C THR A 338 45.38 7.21 35.25
N LYS A 339 45.17 8.51 35.51
CA LYS A 339 43.83 9.12 35.41
C LYS A 339 43.26 9.09 33.99
N LEU A 340 44.10 9.31 32.98
CA LEU A 340 43.69 9.18 31.57
C LEU A 340 43.35 7.73 31.21
N HIS A 341 44.10 6.76 31.73
CA HIS A 341 43.81 5.34 31.56
C HIS A 341 42.48 4.95 32.20
N ASP A 342 42.20 5.41 33.43
CA ASP A 342 40.93 5.19 34.11
C ASP A 342 39.76 5.77 33.31
N ILE A 343 39.89 7.00 32.80
CA ILE A 343 38.86 7.63 31.94
C ILE A 343 38.61 6.80 30.68
N SER A 344 39.65 6.27 30.05
CA SER A 344 39.51 5.39 28.87
C SER A 344 38.74 4.10 29.20
N HIS A 345 39.02 3.51 30.36
CA HIS A 345 38.29 2.33 30.84
C HIS A 345 36.81 2.64 31.14
N PHE A 346 36.52 3.78 31.79
CA PHE A 346 35.15 4.24 32.04
C PHE A 346 34.38 4.49 30.74
N LYS A 347 35.00 5.15 29.75
CA LYS A 347 34.41 5.35 28.41
C LYS A 347 34.10 4.02 27.73
N SER A 348 35.01 3.05 27.80
CA SER A 348 34.80 1.71 27.23
C SER A 348 33.63 0.98 27.89
N SER A 349 33.49 1.11 29.22
CA SER A 349 32.35 0.56 29.98
C SER A 349 31.03 1.24 29.60
N ASN A 350 31.03 2.57 29.50
CA ASN A 350 29.86 3.36 29.13
C ASN A 350 29.40 3.06 27.69
N GLN A 351 30.34 2.88 26.76
CA GLN A 351 30.08 2.45 25.39
C GLN A 351 29.39 1.09 25.33
N ARG A 352 29.82 0.12 26.14
CA ARG A 352 29.15 -1.20 26.24
C ARG A 352 27.72 -1.07 26.76
N LYS A 353 27.52 -0.28 27.82
CA LYS A 353 26.18 -0.02 28.38
C LYS A 353 25.27 0.66 27.37
N ARG A 354 25.78 1.66 26.64
CA ARG A 354 25.06 2.35 25.57
C ARG A 354 24.64 1.39 24.46
N LEU A 355 25.53 0.48 24.04
CA LEU A 355 25.21 -0.53 23.03
C LEU A 355 24.12 -1.50 23.50
N GLN A 356 24.15 -1.93 24.77
CA GLN A 356 23.10 -2.76 25.37
C GLN A 356 21.75 -2.04 25.40
N LEU A 357 21.73 -0.77 25.83
CA LEU A 357 20.52 0.05 25.86
C LEU A 357 19.95 0.29 24.46
N LEU A 358 20.80 0.52 23.45
CA LEU A 358 20.38 0.66 22.06
C LEU A 358 19.74 -0.63 21.53
N ASN A 359 20.36 -1.79 21.76
CA ASN A 359 19.80 -3.08 21.35
C ASN A 359 18.44 -3.36 22.04
N SER A 360 18.35 -3.10 23.35
CA SER A 360 17.11 -3.27 24.11
C SER A 360 16.02 -2.28 23.67
N ARG A 361 16.40 -1.05 23.31
CA ARG A 361 15.49 -0.06 22.73
C ARG A 361 14.94 -0.55 21.39
N ASP A 362 15.82 -1.00 20.49
CA ASP A 362 15.43 -1.45 19.16
C ASP A 362 14.52 -2.69 19.24
N GLU A 363 14.76 -3.62 20.16
CA GLU A 363 13.88 -4.77 20.41
C GLU A 363 12.50 -4.32 20.92
N THR A 364 12.48 -3.38 21.87
CA THR A 364 11.23 -2.84 22.44
C THR A 364 10.43 -2.03 21.42
N GLU A 365 11.11 -1.26 20.57
CA GLU A 365 10.49 -0.52 19.46
C GLU A 365 9.85 -1.47 18.45
N ARG A 366 10.51 -2.60 18.11
CA ARG A 366 9.90 -3.65 17.27
C ARG A 366 8.64 -4.23 17.89
N LYS A 367 8.68 -4.58 19.19
CA LYS A 367 7.50 -5.10 19.92
C LYS A 367 6.35 -4.09 19.91
N LEU A 368 6.65 -2.80 20.09
CA LEU A 368 5.67 -1.72 20.09
C LEU A 368 5.01 -1.54 18.71
N VAL A 369 5.78 -1.66 17.62
CA VAL A 369 5.24 -1.62 16.26
C VAL A 369 4.26 -2.77 16.03
N HIS A 370 4.64 -4.01 16.39
CA HIS A 370 3.75 -5.17 16.26
C HIS A 370 2.46 -5.01 17.07
N LEU A 371 2.55 -4.62 18.34
CA LEU A 371 1.37 -4.38 19.18
C LEU A 371 0.46 -3.28 18.63
N THR A 372 1.04 -2.24 18.02
CA THR A 372 0.25 -1.16 17.40
C THR A 372 -0.49 -1.67 16.16
N GLN A 373 0.14 -2.55 15.36
CA GLN A 373 -0.51 -3.21 14.23
C GLN A 373 -1.65 -4.13 14.70
N ASP A 374 -1.42 -4.96 15.72
CA ASP A 374 -2.42 -5.88 16.27
C ASP A 374 -3.63 -5.11 16.82
N LEU A 375 -3.39 -4.00 17.54
CA LEU A 375 -4.46 -3.13 18.01
C LEU A 375 -5.27 -2.52 16.87
N THR A 376 -4.59 -2.06 15.81
CA THR A 376 -5.26 -1.49 14.63
C THR A 376 -6.13 -2.52 13.92
N LEU A 377 -5.64 -3.77 13.79
CA LEU A 377 -6.41 -4.88 13.23
C LEU A 377 -7.62 -5.22 14.09
N ALA A 378 -7.47 -5.24 15.42
CA ALA A 378 -8.59 -5.46 16.34
C ALA A 378 -9.65 -4.34 16.24
N MET A 379 -9.23 -3.08 16.14
CA MET A 379 -10.13 -1.94 15.92
C MET A 379 -10.89 -2.03 14.60
N ASN A 380 -10.22 -2.43 13.51
CA ASN A 380 -10.87 -2.62 12.21
C ASN A 380 -11.90 -3.76 12.25
N ARG A 381 -11.59 -4.88 12.92
CA ARG A 381 -12.55 -5.97 13.14
C ARG A 381 -13.77 -5.51 13.94
N GLN A 382 -13.56 -4.68 14.96
CA GLN A 382 -14.65 -4.10 15.75
C GLN A 382 -15.54 -3.19 14.89
N GLN A 383 -14.95 -2.40 14.00
CA GLN A 383 -15.69 -1.52 13.10
C GLN A 383 -16.51 -2.32 12.07
N GLN A 384 -15.93 -3.39 11.50
CA GLN A 384 -16.63 -4.31 10.60
C GLN A 384 -17.77 -5.05 11.29
N ALA A 385 -17.64 -5.40 12.57
CA ALA A 385 -18.70 -6.04 13.34
C ALA A 385 -19.85 -5.09 13.73
N ARG A 386 -19.64 -3.77 13.67
CA ARG A 386 -20.67 -2.75 13.96
C ARG A 386 -21.50 -2.36 12.74
N THR A 387 -20.90 -2.42 11.54
CA THR A 387 -21.55 -2.19 10.24
C THR A 387 -22.31 -3.41 9.79
#